data_AF-A0A8T0YD79-F1
#
_entry.id   AF-A0A8T0YD79-F1
#
_cell.length_a   1.000
_cell.length_b   1.000
_cell.length_c   1.000
_cell.angle_alpha   90.00
_cell.angle_beta   90.00
_cell.angle_gamma   90.00
#
_symmetry.space_group_name_H-M   'P 1'
#
loop_
_entity.id
_entity.type
_entity.pdbx_description
1 polymer ?
#
loop_
_entity_poly.entity_id
_entity_poly.type
_entity_poly.pdbx_seq_one_letter_code
_entity_poly.pdbx_strand_id
1 'polypeptide(L)'
;MQGRGKTKAIATKLEKQLFAEWETKQYAPDRIFQAVGLKNFYGGATEPILSDPALKFWVRYMNEFNTKHPDKRTTIFETLRKNYGDEALVGMLVGAKTVVNTRAAAKSLEPQLLRKWLREEL
;
A
#
# COMPACT_ATOMS: atom_id res chain seq x y z
N MET A 1 14.19 8.30 29.64
CA MET A 1 13.99 7.67 28.31
C MET A 1 13.16 6.36 28.32
N GLN A 2 12.32 6.06 29.32
CA GLN A 2 11.63 4.76 29.46
C GLN A 2 10.31 4.57 28.67
N GLY A 3 9.73 5.63 28.09
CA GLY A 3 8.39 5.55 27.45
C GLY A 3 8.35 4.89 26.07
N ARG A 4 9.36 5.15 25.22
CA ARG A 4 9.35 4.77 23.80
C ARG A 4 9.31 3.25 23.56
N GLY A 5 9.97 2.47 24.42
CA GLY A 5 9.97 1.01 24.34
C GLY A 5 8.61 0.40 24.67
N LYS A 6 7.93 0.91 25.70
CA LYS A 6 6.60 0.43 26.12
C LYS A 6 5.53 0.76 25.08
N THR A 7 5.53 1.98 24.53
CA THR A 7 4.59 2.36 23.45
C THR A 7 4.78 1.50 22.20
N LYS A 8 6.02 1.19 21.81
CA LYS A 8 6.29 0.30 20.66
C LYS A 8 5.73 -1.10 20.89
N ALA A 9 5.90 -1.67 22.09
CA ALA A 9 5.38 -3.00 22.41
C ALA A 9 3.84 -3.06 22.35
N ILE A 10 3.16 -2.03 22.87
CA ILE A 10 1.70 -1.92 22.81
C ILE A 10 1.23 -1.80 21.36
N ALA A 11 1.86 -0.93 20.55
CA ALA A 11 1.51 -0.75 19.14
C ALA A 11 1.65 -2.05 18.34
N THR A 12 2.75 -2.80 18.54
CA THR A 12 2.94 -4.10 17.88
C THR A 12 1.88 -5.13 18.32
N LYS A 13 1.52 -5.16 19.61
CA LYS A 13 0.47 -6.07 20.10
C LYS A 13 -0.88 -5.73 19.47
N LEU A 14 -1.24 -4.45 19.44
CA LEU A 14 -2.50 -3.99 18.86
C LEU A 14 -2.58 -4.27 17.36
N GLU A 15 -1.49 -4.05 16.61
CA GLU A 15 -1.42 -4.37 15.18
C GLU A 15 -1.72 -5.86 14.92
N LYS A 16 -1.08 -6.76 15.68
CA LYS A 16 -1.33 -8.20 15.56
C LYS A 16 -2.78 -8.57 15.86
N GLN A 17 -3.37 -7.98 16.89
CA GLN A 17 -4.77 -8.22 17.25
C GLN A 17 -5.71 -7.72 16.14
N LEU A 18 -5.41 -6.56 15.56
CA LEU A 18 -6.20 -6.00 14.48
C LEU A 18 -6.14 -6.85 13.21
N PHE A 19 -4.96 -7.36 12.86
CA PHE A 19 -4.80 -8.26 11.70
C PHE A 19 -5.51 -9.58 11.91
N ALA A 20 -5.44 -10.16 13.11
CA ALA A 20 -6.17 -11.38 13.45
C ALA A 20 -7.70 -11.17 13.36
N GLU A 21 -8.21 -10.04 13.86
CA GLU A 21 -9.63 -9.70 13.77
C GLU A 21 -10.10 -9.48 12.32
N TRP A 22 -9.25 -8.91 11.47
CA TRP A 22 -9.58 -8.74 10.06
C TRP A 22 -9.52 -10.06 9.29
N GLU A 23 -8.64 -10.97 9.69
CA GLU A 23 -8.58 -12.34 9.18
C GLU A 23 -9.86 -13.12 9.52
N THR A 24 -10.33 -13.08 10.77
CA THR A 24 -11.58 -13.77 11.17
C THR A 24 -12.79 -13.24 10.41
N LYS A 25 -12.80 -11.94 10.09
CA LYS A 25 -13.82 -11.28 9.27
C LYS A 25 -13.62 -11.43 7.77
N GLN A 26 -12.54 -12.10 7.34
CA GLN A 26 -12.18 -12.31 5.93
C GLN A 26 -12.11 -11.01 5.13
N TYR A 27 -11.58 -9.94 5.73
CA TYR A 27 -11.44 -8.66 5.04
C TYR A 27 -10.33 -8.70 4.01
N ALA A 28 -10.67 -8.62 2.73
CA ALA A 28 -9.67 -8.55 1.67
C ALA A 28 -8.80 -7.29 1.80
N PRO A 29 -7.53 -7.31 1.31
CA PRO A 29 -6.65 -6.15 1.34
C PRO A 29 -7.27 -4.89 0.70
N ASP A 30 -8.07 -5.04 -0.36
CA ASP A 30 -8.78 -3.92 -1.00
C ASP A 30 -9.76 -3.20 -0.06
N ARG A 31 -10.44 -3.96 0.82
CA ARG A 31 -11.34 -3.38 1.82
C ARG A 31 -10.56 -2.60 2.87
N ILE A 32 -9.43 -3.16 3.33
CA ILE A 32 -8.58 -2.49 4.32
C ILE A 32 -7.92 -1.25 3.72
N PHE A 33 -7.50 -1.29 2.45
CA PHE A 33 -6.95 -0.13 1.74
C PHE A 33 -7.89 1.08 1.80
N GLN A 34 -9.18 0.83 1.59
CA GLN A 34 -10.22 1.86 1.69
C GLN A 34 -10.45 2.29 3.14
N ALA A 35 -10.52 1.33 4.08
CA ALA A 35 -10.78 1.61 5.49
C ALA A 35 -9.68 2.47 6.16
N VAL A 36 -8.42 2.32 5.74
CA VAL A 36 -7.32 3.16 6.24
C VAL A 36 -7.21 4.52 5.52
N GLY A 37 -8.19 4.86 4.68
CA GLY A 37 -8.32 6.18 4.07
C GLY A 37 -7.47 6.41 2.83
N LEU A 38 -6.73 5.39 2.35
CA LEU A 38 -5.81 5.57 1.21
C LEU A 38 -6.56 5.90 -0.09
N LYS A 39 -7.78 5.40 -0.28
CA LYS A 39 -8.58 5.68 -1.50
C LYS A 39 -8.97 7.16 -1.67
N ASN A 40 -9.04 7.94 -0.60
CA ASN A 40 -9.50 9.33 -0.62
C ASN A 40 -8.38 10.32 -0.95
N PHE A 41 -7.61 10.02 -2.00
CA PHE A 41 -6.60 10.95 -2.52
C PHE A 41 -7.31 12.11 -3.25
N TYR A 42 -7.51 13.22 -2.56
CA TYR A 42 -7.87 14.49 -3.19
C TYR A 42 -6.58 15.11 -3.74
N GLY A 43 -6.51 15.29 -5.06
CA GLY A 43 -5.33 15.71 -5.81
C GLY A 43 -4.74 17.04 -5.35
N GLY A 44 -3.92 17.01 -4.30
CA GLY A 44 -3.27 18.19 -3.75
C GLY A 44 -2.22 17.93 -2.67
N ALA A 45 -2.02 16.70 -2.18
CA ALA A 45 -0.97 16.43 -1.21
C ALA A 45 0.41 16.38 -1.91
N THR A 46 1.25 17.32 -1.53
CA THR A 46 2.66 17.47 -1.92
C THR A 46 3.56 16.30 -1.49
N GLU A 47 3.02 15.32 -0.75
CA GLU A 47 3.70 14.08 -0.40
C GLU A 47 3.08 12.88 -1.14
N PRO A 48 3.87 12.12 -1.94
CA PRO A 48 3.37 10.96 -2.65
C PRO A 48 2.81 9.92 -1.67
N ILE A 49 1.70 9.25 -1.98
CA ILE A 49 1.16 8.13 -1.18
C ILE A 49 2.21 7.06 -0.83
N LEU A 50 3.26 6.94 -1.66
CA LEU A 50 4.38 6.03 -1.43
C LEU A 50 5.18 6.34 -0.15
N SER A 51 5.08 7.56 0.40
CA SER A 51 5.61 7.92 1.72
C SER A 51 4.60 7.78 2.86
N ASP A 52 3.32 7.56 2.57
CA ASP A 52 2.25 7.51 3.57
C ASP A 52 2.48 6.34 4.57
N PRO A 53 2.55 6.62 5.89
CA PRO A 53 2.60 5.58 6.91
C PRO A 53 1.45 4.56 6.85
N ALA A 54 0.25 4.99 6.44
CA ALA A 54 -0.90 4.12 6.27
C ALA A 54 -0.68 3.11 5.12
N LEU A 55 0.02 3.50 4.05
CA LEU A 55 0.40 2.56 3.00
C LEU A 55 1.35 1.50 3.55
N LYS A 56 2.36 1.88 4.35
CA LYS A 56 3.27 0.92 4.99
C LYS A 56 2.55 -0.05 5.93
N PHE A 57 1.55 0.44 6.66
CA PHE A 57 0.71 -0.40 7.51
C PHE A 57 -0.13 -1.38 6.67
N TRP A 58 -0.77 -0.88 5.61
CA TRP A 58 -1.53 -1.72 4.69
C TRP A 58 -0.67 -2.79 3.99
N VAL A 59 0.57 -2.47 3.59
CA VAL A 59 1.51 -3.46 3.00
C VAL A 59 1.81 -4.61 3.96
N ARG A 60 1.94 -4.34 5.27
CA ARG A 60 2.13 -5.41 6.26
C ARG A 60 0.91 -6.34 6.30
N TYR A 61 -0.29 -5.78 6.31
CA TYR A 61 -1.52 -6.57 6.26
C TYR A 61 -1.65 -7.37 4.97
N MET A 62 -1.41 -6.73 3.82
CA MET A 62 -1.43 -7.38 2.51
C MET A 62 -0.47 -8.59 2.47
N ASN A 63 0.74 -8.45 2.99
CA ASN A 63 1.71 -9.55 3.02
C ASN A 63 1.25 -10.73 3.89
N GLU A 64 0.67 -10.45 5.05
CA GLU A 64 0.10 -11.50 5.92
C GLU A 64 -1.09 -12.20 5.24
N PHE A 65 -2.01 -11.42 4.66
CA PHE A 65 -3.15 -11.94 3.90
C PHE A 65 -2.70 -12.80 2.72
N ASN A 66 -1.78 -12.31 1.90
CA ASN A 66 -1.26 -13.03 0.72
C ASN A 66 -0.56 -14.35 1.09
N THR A 67 0.05 -14.42 2.28
CA THR A 67 0.69 -15.65 2.78
C THR A 67 -0.36 -16.71 3.14
N LYS A 68 -1.50 -16.29 3.70
CA LYS A 68 -2.60 -17.19 4.10
C LYS A 68 -3.54 -17.54 2.96
N HIS A 69 -3.67 -16.65 1.97
CA HIS A 69 -4.59 -16.77 0.84
C HIS A 69 -3.86 -16.58 -0.50
N PRO A 70 -2.99 -17.53 -0.92
CA PRO A 70 -2.20 -17.37 -2.15
C PRO A 70 -3.04 -17.21 -3.42
N ASP A 71 -4.24 -17.78 -3.43
CA ASP A 71 -5.24 -17.71 -4.50
C ASP A 71 -5.93 -16.34 -4.61
N LYS A 72 -5.98 -15.57 -3.53
CA LYS A 72 -6.64 -14.25 -3.45
C LYS A 72 -5.67 -13.09 -3.30
N ARG A 73 -4.38 -13.35 -3.55
CA ARG A 73 -3.33 -12.35 -3.34
C ARG A 73 -3.51 -11.11 -4.22
N THR A 74 -3.12 -9.96 -3.69
CA THR A 74 -2.97 -8.73 -4.47
C THR A 74 -1.54 -8.21 -4.37
N THR A 75 -1.20 -7.19 -5.16
CA THR A 75 0.08 -6.49 -5.04
C THR A 75 -0.14 -5.01 -4.79
N ILE A 76 0.92 -4.31 -4.39
CA ILE A 76 0.90 -2.84 -4.29
C ILE A 76 0.50 -2.26 -5.65
N PHE A 77 1.11 -2.73 -6.74
CA PHE A 77 0.83 -2.25 -8.09
C PHE A 77 -0.64 -2.43 -8.48
N GLU A 78 -1.18 -3.65 -8.38
CA GLU A 78 -2.57 -3.94 -8.75
C GLU A 78 -3.55 -3.14 -7.91
N THR A 79 -3.28 -3.00 -6.61
CA THR A 79 -4.15 -2.22 -5.71
C THR A 79 -4.13 -0.73 -6.05
N LEU A 80 -2.95 -0.13 -6.24
CA LEU A 80 -2.84 1.29 -6.60
C LEU A 80 -3.50 1.56 -7.96
N ARG A 81 -3.22 0.74 -8.98
CA ARG A 81 -3.83 0.86 -10.30
C ARG A 81 -5.36 0.75 -10.24
N LYS A 82 -5.88 -0.25 -9.53
CA LYS A 82 -7.33 -0.46 -9.37
C LYS A 82 -8.04 0.71 -8.69
N ASN A 83 -7.38 1.38 -7.74
CA ASN A 83 -8.00 2.45 -6.96
C ASN A 83 -7.84 3.85 -7.57
N TYR A 84 -6.75 4.12 -8.29
CA TYR A 84 -6.47 5.45 -8.84
C TYR A 84 -6.51 5.53 -10.36
N GLY A 85 -6.39 4.41 -11.06
CA GLY A 85 -6.21 4.38 -12.50
C GLY A 85 -4.78 4.68 -12.95
N ASP A 86 -4.52 4.47 -14.23
CA ASP A 86 -3.18 4.54 -14.81
C ASP A 86 -2.63 5.97 -14.85
N GLU A 87 -3.43 6.96 -15.25
CA GLU A 87 -3.00 8.36 -15.35
C GLU A 87 -2.54 8.91 -14.00
N ALA A 88 -3.34 8.72 -12.94
CA ALA A 88 -2.98 9.15 -11.60
C ALA A 88 -1.75 8.40 -11.07
N LEU A 89 -1.63 7.11 -11.40
CA LEU A 89 -0.45 6.32 -11.02
C LEU A 89 0.82 6.81 -11.71
N VAL A 90 0.76 7.23 -12.99
CA VAL A 90 1.91 7.87 -13.67
C VAL A 90 2.35 9.13 -12.93
N GLY A 91 1.42 10.05 -12.64
CA GLY A 91 1.74 11.30 -11.93
C GLY A 91 2.37 11.05 -10.56
N MET A 92 1.82 10.08 -9.82
CA MET A 92 2.34 9.64 -8.54
C MET A 92 3.78 9.09 -8.64
N LEU A 93 4.06 8.24 -9.63
CA LEU A 93 5.39 7.66 -9.82
C LEU A 93 6.42 8.70 -10.25
N VAL A 94 6.04 9.64 -11.12
CA VAL A 94 6.91 10.76 -11.53
C VAL A 94 7.28 11.63 -10.33
N GLY A 95 6.30 12.03 -9.51
CA GLY A 95 6.55 12.79 -8.29
C GLY A 95 7.39 12.00 -7.28
N ALA A 96 7.08 10.72 -7.08
CA ALA A 96 7.82 9.88 -6.14
C ALA A 96 9.29 9.64 -6.51
N LYS A 97 9.68 9.77 -7.78
CA LYS A 97 11.10 9.69 -8.19
C LYS A 97 11.93 10.87 -7.72
N THR A 98 11.33 12.05 -7.55
CA THR A 98 12.07 13.25 -7.15
C THR A 98 12.40 13.22 -5.66
N VAL A 99 11.55 12.60 -4.84
CA VAL A 99 11.72 12.47 -3.38
C VAL A 99 12.59 11.25 -3.01
N VAL A 100 13.65 11.48 -2.24
CA VAL A 100 14.66 10.46 -1.87
C VAL A 100 14.02 9.21 -1.24
N ASN A 101 13.07 9.39 -0.34
CA ASN A 101 12.45 8.29 0.42
C ASN A 101 11.49 7.42 -0.39
N THR A 102 10.98 7.90 -1.52
CA THR A 102 10.00 7.19 -2.36
C THR A 102 10.58 6.76 -3.71
N ARG A 103 11.77 7.25 -4.06
CA ARG A 103 12.43 6.98 -5.35
C ARG A 103 12.62 5.50 -5.63
N ALA A 104 13.00 4.71 -4.63
CA ALA A 104 13.20 3.27 -4.78
C ALA A 104 11.89 2.54 -5.08
N ALA A 105 10.81 2.89 -4.37
CA ALA A 105 9.48 2.34 -4.62
C ALA A 105 8.98 2.71 -6.03
N ALA A 106 9.16 3.97 -6.44
CA ALA A 106 8.76 4.44 -7.76
C ALA A 106 9.48 3.67 -8.89
N LYS A 107 10.81 3.49 -8.78
CA LYS A 107 11.60 2.69 -9.73
C LYS A 107 11.20 1.21 -9.79
N SER A 108 10.60 0.68 -8.73
CA SER A 108 10.12 -0.71 -8.69
C SER A 108 8.74 -0.86 -9.33
N LEU A 109 7.86 0.14 -9.20
CA LEU A 109 6.48 0.10 -9.70
C LEU A 109 6.38 0.51 -11.19
N GLU A 110 7.21 1.44 -11.66
CA GLU A 110 7.16 1.90 -13.06
C GLU A 110 7.31 0.78 -14.11
N PRO A 111 8.27 -0.16 -14.01
CA PRO A 111 8.36 -1.26 -14.97
C PRO A 111 7.12 -2.16 -14.98
N GLN A 112 6.38 -2.25 -13.86
CA GLN A 112 5.15 -3.03 -13.79
C GLN A 112 4.03 -2.35 -14.59
N LEU A 113 3.93 -1.02 -14.50
CA LEU A 113 3.00 -0.23 -15.30
C LEU A 113 3.27 -0.36 -16.80
N LEU A 114 4.53 -0.16 -17.23
CA LEU A 114 4.93 -0.28 -18.64
C LEU A 114 4.67 -1.68 -19.19
N ARG A 115 4.99 -2.72 -18.41
CA ARG A 115 4.70 -4.11 -18.80
C ARG A 115 3.21 -4.42 -18.86
N LYS A 116 2.38 -3.74 -18.06
CA LYS A 116 0.92 -3.92 -18.09
C LYS A 116 0.36 -3.35 -19.39
N TRP A 117 0.73 -2.12 -19.75
CA TRP A 117 0.31 -1.51 -21.02
C TRP A 117 0.75 -2.32 -22.23
N LEU A 118 2.01 -2.76 -22.27
CA LEU A 118 2.49 -3.60 -23.37
C LEU A 118 1.67 -4.89 -23.56
N ARG A 119 1.11 -5.45 -22.48
CA ARG A 119 0.23 -6.64 -22.56
C ARG A 119 -1.22 -6.32 -22.87
N GLU A 120 -1.65 -5.07 -22.75
CA GLU A 120 -3.01 -4.64 -23.08
C GLU A 120 -3.11 -4.15 -24.54
N GLU A 121 -1.99 -3.73 -25.14
CA GLU A 121 -1.88 -3.34 -26.56
C GLU A 121 -1.62 -4.51 -27.52
N LEU A 122 -1.31 -5.70 -27.00
CA LEU A 122 -1.07 -6.95 -27.73
C LEU A 122 -2.22 -7.94 -27.49
#